data_AF-A0A7Z9QXM9-F1
#
_entry.id   AF-A0A7Z9QXM9-F1
#
_cell.length_a   1.000
_cell.length_b   1.000
_cell.length_c   1.000
_cell.angle_alpha   90.00
_cell.angle_beta   90.00
_cell.angle_gamma   90.00
#
_symmetry.space_group_name_H-M   'P 1'
#
loop_
_entity.id
_entity.type
_entity.pdbx_description
1 polymer ?
#
loop_
_entity_poly.entity_id
_entity_poly.type
_entity_poly.pdbx_seq_one_letter_code
_entity_poly.pdbx_strand_id
1 'polypeptide(L)'
;MSIYFRPLRPISLNEIKEKCKGFSIRLLSSFPSYEPGSPDKELFHDGKNALHFEVDSKGFVTDIYQYGLNDSSKIFNELEAVFNVRMADEHQDIYNDLGPPFWIKK
;
A
#
# COMPACT_ATOMS: atom_id res chain seq x y z
N MET A 1 -15.76 5.00 4.63
CA MET A 1 -15.38 3.60 4.88
C MET A 1 -14.00 3.40 4.28
N SER A 2 -13.12 2.67 4.95
CA SER A 2 -11.80 2.32 4.42
C SER A 2 -11.80 0.86 4.02
N ILE A 3 -11.00 0.48 3.03
CA ILE A 3 -10.80 -0.90 2.61
C ILE A 3 -9.31 -1.21 2.65
N TYR A 4 -8.97 -2.36 3.23
CA TYR A 4 -7.60 -2.85 3.29
C TYR A 4 -7.35 -3.89 2.20
N PHE A 5 -6.15 -3.83 1.62
CA PHE A 5 -5.70 -4.73 0.58
C PHE A 5 -4.34 -5.31 0.93
N ARG A 6 -4.14 -6.59 0.57
CA ARG A 6 -2.86 -7.29 0.74
C ARG A 6 -2.41 -7.92 -0.57
N PRO A 7 -1.13 -7.78 -0.94
CA PRO A 7 -0.60 -8.55 -2.05
C PRO A 7 -0.52 -10.02 -1.64
N LEU A 8 -0.99 -10.94 -2.49
CA LEU A 8 -0.91 -12.39 -2.25
C LEU A 8 0.54 -12.92 -2.22
N ARG A 9 1.50 -12.10 -2.61
CA ARG A 9 2.94 -12.38 -2.55
C ARG A 9 3.68 -11.15 -2.01
N PRO A 10 4.77 -11.33 -1.26
CA PRO A 10 5.58 -10.20 -0.80
C PRO A 10 6.08 -9.34 -1.96
N ILE A 11 5.95 -8.02 -1.83
CA ILE A 11 6.49 -7.04 -2.78
C ILE A 11 7.42 -6.10 -2.02
N SER A 12 8.68 -6.01 -2.45
CA SER A 12 9.65 -5.13 -1.84
C SER A 12 9.35 -3.66 -2.16
N LEU A 13 9.36 -2.81 -1.15
CA LEU A 13 9.20 -1.36 -1.33
C LEU A 13 10.28 -0.78 -2.26
N ASN A 14 11.52 -1.29 -2.16
CA ASN A 14 12.61 -0.84 -3.02
C ASN A 14 12.35 -1.22 -4.48
N GLU A 15 11.85 -2.43 -4.73
CA GLU A 15 11.49 -2.83 -6.08
C GLU A 15 10.32 -2.01 -6.63
N ILE A 16 9.35 -1.62 -5.79
CA ILE A 16 8.28 -0.70 -6.19
C ILE A 16 8.87 0.64 -6.62
N LYS A 17 9.78 1.22 -5.81
CA LYS A 17 10.48 2.48 -6.12
C LYS A 17 11.25 2.40 -7.45
N GLU A 18 11.85 1.25 -7.74
CA GLU A 18 12.64 1.03 -8.95
C GLU A 18 11.79 0.75 -10.20
N LYS A 19 10.76 -0.09 -10.09
CA LYS A 19 10.04 -0.67 -11.24
C LYS A 19 8.72 0.03 -11.57
N CYS A 20 8.00 0.56 -10.58
CA CYS A 20 6.77 1.31 -10.83
C CYS A 20 7.09 2.75 -11.25
N LYS A 21 6.38 3.25 -12.27
CA LYS A 21 6.55 4.59 -12.86
C LYS A 21 5.24 5.35 -13.03
N GLY A 22 4.08 4.69 -12.91
CA GLY A 22 2.75 5.28 -13.04
C GLY A 22 2.23 5.95 -11.77
N PHE A 23 2.89 5.73 -10.62
CA PHE A 23 2.70 6.47 -9.38
C PHE A 23 4.03 6.82 -8.70
N SER A 24 3.96 7.69 -7.69
CA SER A 24 5.08 8.15 -6.88
C SER A 24 4.88 7.81 -5.41
N ILE A 25 5.96 7.64 -4.66
CA ILE A 25 5.90 7.56 -3.20
C ILE A 25 6.12 8.96 -2.64
N ARG A 26 5.17 9.44 -1.85
CA ARG A 26 5.22 10.77 -1.24
C ARG A 26 5.12 10.67 0.26
N LEU A 27 5.63 11.69 0.94
CA LEU A 27 5.46 11.84 2.37
C LEU A 27 4.10 12.47 2.66
N LEU A 28 3.43 11.98 3.70
CA LEU A 28 2.14 12.51 4.14
C LEU A 28 2.24 13.99 4.53
N SER A 29 3.39 14.40 5.08
CA SER A 29 3.72 15.81 5.35
C SER A 29 3.70 16.72 4.12
N SER A 30 3.74 16.16 2.91
CA SER A 30 3.65 16.92 1.66
C SER A 30 2.21 17.35 1.30
N PHE A 31 1.20 16.94 2.07
CA PHE A 31 -0.20 17.27 1.81
C PHE A 31 -0.69 18.42 2.70
N PRO A 32 -1.46 19.40 2.16
CA PRO A 32 -1.89 20.58 2.91
C PRO A 32 -2.78 20.29 4.13
N SER A 33 -3.44 19.13 4.15
CA SER A 33 -4.35 18.68 5.21
C SER A 33 -3.64 17.92 6.34
N TYR A 34 -2.31 17.88 6.33
CA TYR A 34 -1.53 17.17 7.33
C TYR A 34 -1.52 17.90 8.68
N GLU A 35 -1.89 17.19 9.75
CA GLU A 35 -1.75 17.70 11.10
C GLU A 35 -0.29 17.59 11.57
N PRO A 36 0.36 18.72 11.95
CA PRO A 36 1.73 18.70 12.44
C PRO A 36 1.84 17.90 13.74
N GLY A 37 2.77 16.94 13.79
CA GLY A 37 3.04 16.13 14.98
C GLY A 37 2.79 14.63 14.81
N SER A 38 2.13 14.21 13.72
CA SER A 38 2.13 12.80 13.33
C SER A 38 3.53 12.37 12.86
N PRO A 39 3.89 11.07 12.98
CA PRO A 39 5.06 10.54 12.29
C PRO A 39 4.83 10.62 10.78
N ASP A 40 5.86 11.06 10.05
CA ASP A 40 5.76 11.17 8.60
C ASP A 40 5.63 9.76 7.99
N LYS A 41 4.54 9.54 7.25
CA LYS A 41 4.23 8.25 6.61
C LYS A 41 4.41 8.37 5.11
N GLU A 42 5.02 7.37 4.49
CA GLU A 42 5.04 7.26 3.03
C GLU A 42 3.67 6.79 2.51
N LEU A 43 3.28 7.27 1.33
CA LEU A 43 2.05 6.91 0.66
C LEU A 43 2.26 6.76 -0.85
N PHE A 44 1.48 5.88 -1.49
CA PHE A 44 1.42 5.79 -2.94
C PHE A 44 0.53 6.91 -3.47
N HIS A 45 1.01 7.65 -4.47
CA HIS A 45 0.31 8.78 -5.04
C HIS A 45 0.41 8.81 -6.57
N ASP A 46 -0.71 8.72 -7.26
CA ASP A 46 -0.79 8.63 -8.73
C ASP A 46 -0.95 9.99 -9.45
N GLY A 47 -0.96 11.08 -8.68
CA GLY A 47 -1.23 12.45 -9.13
C GLY A 47 -2.58 13.00 -8.67
N LYS A 48 -3.54 12.13 -8.32
CA LYS A 48 -4.90 12.48 -7.91
C LYS A 48 -5.33 11.77 -6.63
N ASN A 49 -4.99 10.49 -6.50
CA ASN A 49 -5.37 9.60 -5.42
C ASN A 49 -4.14 9.26 -4.56
N ALA A 50 -4.37 9.08 -3.27
CA ALA A 50 -3.37 8.65 -2.30
C ALA A 50 -3.82 7.37 -1.59
N LEU A 51 -2.90 6.42 -1.42
CA LEU A 51 -3.11 5.20 -0.63
C LEU A 51 -2.00 5.10 0.41
N HIS A 52 -2.35 4.88 1.67
CA HIS A 52 -1.34 4.53 2.66
C HIS A 52 -0.93 3.08 2.45
N PHE A 53 0.29 2.76 2.87
CA PHE A 53 0.75 1.40 2.94
C PHE A 53 1.59 1.20 4.19
N GLU A 54 1.64 -0.03 4.67
CA GLU A 54 2.51 -0.46 5.75
C GLU A 54 3.59 -1.39 5.19
N VAL A 55 4.74 -1.38 5.86
CA VAL A 55 5.93 -2.11 5.46
C VAL A 55 6.43 -2.89 6.66
N ASP A 56 6.83 -4.13 6.43
CA ASP A 56 7.43 -4.94 7.49
C ASP A 56 8.88 -4.52 7.82
N SER A 57 9.46 -5.14 8.85
CA SER A 57 10.85 -4.89 9.26
C SER A 57 11.89 -5.26 8.19
N LYS A 58 11.49 -5.95 7.13
CA LYS A 58 12.35 -6.38 6.02
C LYS A 58 12.18 -5.52 4.77
N GLY A 59 11.27 -4.54 4.78
CA GLY A 59 11.03 -3.65 3.65
C GLY A 59 9.98 -4.17 2.65
N PHE A 60 9.14 -5.15 3.01
CA PHE A 60 8.05 -5.63 2.16
C PHE A 60 6.73 -4.94 2.50
N VAL A 61 5.98 -4.55 1.48
CA VAL A 61 4.64 -3.99 1.66
C VAL A 61 3.70 -5.08 2.15
N THR A 62 3.07 -4.85 3.30
CA THR A 62 2.15 -5.82 3.89
C THR A 62 0.70 -5.45 3.65
N ASP A 63 0.32 -4.21 3.89
CA ASP A 63 -1.07 -3.75 3.85
C ASP A 63 -1.14 -2.42 3.08
N ILE A 64 -2.17 -2.26 2.25
CA ILE A 64 -2.45 -1.04 1.49
C ILE A 64 -3.86 -0.57 1.85
N TYR A 65 -4.01 0.72 2.15
CA TYR A 65 -5.19 1.31 2.74
C TYR A 65 -5.81 2.30 1.76
N GLN A 66 -7.04 2.02 1.37
CA GLN A 66 -7.85 2.91 0.56
C GLN A 66 -8.87 3.64 1.43
N TYR A 67 -8.81 4.97 1.46
CA TYR A 67 -9.78 5.80 2.16
C TYR A 67 -10.92 6.24 1.24
N GLY A 68 -12.16 5.99 1.65
CA GLY A 68 -13.35 6.57 1.01
C GLY A 68 -13.47 6.22 -0.47
N LEU A 69 -13.80 7.23 -1.29
CA LEU A 69 -14.03 7.09 -2.74
C LEU A 69 -12.76 7.29 -3.58
N ASN A 70 -11.56 7.18 -2.99
CA ASN A 70 -10.31 7.25 -3.77
C ASN A 70 -10.31 6.14 -4.83
N ASP A 71 -10.06 6.49 -6.08
CA ASP A 71 -9.93 5.51 -7.15
C ASP A 71 -8.50 4.96 -7.12
N SER A 72 -8.34 3.81 -6.49
CA SER A 72 -7.07 3.12 -6.30
C SER A 72 -6.64 2.30 -7.52
N SER A 73 -7.48 2.22 -8.55
CA SER A 73 -7.31 1.28 -9.67
C SER A 73 -5.98 1.47 -10.38
N LYS A 74 -5.52 2.71 -10.57
CA LYS A 74 -4.26 2.98 -11.27
C LYS A 74 -3.04 2.44 -10.51
N ILE A 75 -3.02 2.61 -9.19
CA ILE A 75 -1.92 2.13 -8.34
C ILE A 75 -1.96 0.59 -8.28
N PHE A 76 -3.13 0.00 -8.04
CA PHE A 76 -3.26 -1.46 -7.97
C PHE A 76 -2.97 -2.14 -9.30
N ASN A 77 -3.51 -1.66 -10.41
CA ASN A 77 -3.26 -2.25 -11.74
C ASN A 77 -1.77 -2.25 -12.08
N GLU A 78 -1.04 -1.21 -11.71
CA GLU A 78 0.41 -1.16 -11.93
C GLU A 78 1.16 -2.16 -11.04
N LEU A 79 0.85 -2.21 -9.75
CA LEU A 79 1.47 -3.20 -8.84
C LEU A 79 1.21 -4.64 -9.32
N GLU A 80 -0.03 -4.95 -9.71
CA GLU A 80 -0.40 -6.26 -10.21
C GLU A 80 0.31 -6.60 -11.53
N ALA A 81 0.39 -5.66 -12.47
CA ALA A 81 1.06 -5.87 -13.75
C ALA A 81 2.58 -6.03 -13.61
N VAL A 82 3.23 -5.15 -12.83
CA VAL A 82 4.71 -5.13 -12.69
C VAL A 82 5.21 -6.34 -11.92
N PHE A 83 4.50 -6.77 -10.88
CA PHE A 83 4.93 -7.84 -10.00
C PHE A 83 4.23 -9.18 -10.28
N ASN A 84 3.31 -9.21 -11.26
CA ASN A 84 2.46 -10.37 -11.55
C ASN A 84 1.83 -10.93 -10.26
N VAL A 85 1.26 -10.04 -9.46
CA VAL A 85 0.64 -10.33 -8.17
C VAL A 85 -0.85 -10.02 -8.25
N ARG A 86 -1.63 -10.56 -7.32
CA ARG A 86 -3.02 -10.16 -7.10
C ARG A 86 -3.15 -9.55 -5.72
N MET A 87 -4.08 -8.62 -5.57
CA MET A 87 -4.47 -8.06 -4.28
C MET A 87 -5.70 -8.80 -3.73
N ALA A 88 -5.65 -9.16 -2.45
CA ALA A 88 -6.81 -9.60 -1.68
C ALA A 88 -7.39 -8.40 -0.94
N ASP A 89 -8.71 -8.26 -0.94
CA ASP A 89 -9.40 -7.29 -0.09
C ASP A 89 -9.80 -7.92 1.25
N GLU A 90 -9.91 -7.12 2.31
CA GLU A 90 -10.19 -7.60 3.67
C GLU A 90 -11.48 -8.42 3.85
N HIS A 91 -12.42 -8.32 2.91
CA HIS A 91 -13.66 -9.08 2.90
C HIS A 91 -13.52 -10.46 2.24
N GLN A 92 -12.37 -10.78 1.64
CA GLN A 92 -12.09 -12.10 1.08
C GLN A 92 -11.46 -13.01 2.12
N ASP A 93 -11.88 -14.27 2.17
CA ASP A 93 -11.32 -15.27 3.10
C ASP A 93 -9.80 -15.38 3.01
N ILE A 94 -9.27 -15.31 1.78
CA ILE A 94 -7.82 -15.38 1.52
C ILE A 94 -7.04 -14.27 2.23
N TYR A 95 -7.64 -13.11 2.47
CA TYR A 95 -6.97 -12.02 3.21
C TYR A 95 -6.66 -12.41 4.66
N ASN A 96 -7.62 -13.10 5.29
CA ASN A 96 -7.47 -13.60 6.66
C ASN A 96 -6.53 -14.81 6.72
N ASP A 97 -6.54 -15.65 5.67
CA ASP A 97 -5.65 -16.81 5.54
C ASP A 97 -4.17 -16.42 5.38
N LEU A 98 -3.87 -15.23 4.85
CA LEU A 98 -2.52 -14.68 4.82
C LEU A 98 -1.95 -14.42 6.23
N GLY A 99 -2.79 -14.49 7.28
CA GLY A 99 -2.43 -14.23 8.66
C GLY A 99 -2.24 -12.74 8.95
N PRO A 100 -2.04 -12.31 10.21
CA PRO A 100 -1.49 -10.98 10.46
C PRO A 100 -0.18 -10.82 9.68
N PRO A 101 0.22 -9.60 9.27
CA PRO A 101 1.43 -9.39 8.47
C PRO A 101 2.54 -10.27 9.04
N PHE A 102 3.06 -11.17 8.20
CA PHE A 102 4.20 -12.03 8.56
C PHE A 102 5.18 -11.10 9.31
N TRP A 103 5.66 -11.52 10.51
CA TRP A 103 6.49 -10.76 11.48
C TRP A 103 5.84 -10.19 12.75
N ILE A 104 4.64 -10.63 13.19
CA ILE A 104 4.37 -10.64 14.65
C ILE A 104 4.86 -11.95 15.26
N LYS A 105 6.18 -12.08 15.38
CA LYS A 105 6.76 -12.73 16.57
C LYS A 105 7.49 -11.63 17.34
N LYS A 106 6.83 -11.11 18.36
CA LYS A 106 7.53 -10.51 19.51
C LYS A 106 8.37 -11.59 20.17
#